data_AF-A0A1M4T8B7-F1
#
_entry.id   AF-A0A1M4T8B7-F1
#
_cell.length_a   1.000
_cell.length_b   1.000
_cell.length_c   1.000
_cell.angle_alpha   90.00
_cell.angle_beta   90.00
_cell.angle_gamma   90.00
#
_symmetry.space_group_name_H-M   'P 1'
#
loop_
_entity.id
_entity.type
_entity.pdbx_description
1 polymer ?
#
loop_
_entity_poly.entity_id
_entity_poly.type
_entity_poly.pdbx_seq_one_letter_code
_entity_poly.pdbx_strand_id
1 'polypeptide(L)'
;MNTYRFRFNNGQKNSTVLFWFFTTLFTIPLTFSTIILQEDPKPLFPVWLLLIFVPLMLVAIYKLFKTASERKSTETISVSKEGFTSSCFGSVLFSEIRSIKVPVREMGVFGGRQLDYYKKTDVDMPYLEFSISTRDGKKLSWILNEWGGLYNSKEEFSIFFDFLTALTDQLHQLYQANEPYNSHLKILDEKGSWDLRGYSLDNTNSTR
;
A
#
# COMPACT_ATOMS: atom_id res chain seq x y z
N MET A 1 2.12 2.28 -25.37
CA MET A 1 2.49 1.56 -24.14
C MET A 1 2.52 2.59 -23.03
N ASN A 2 1.60 2.51 -22.07
CA ASN A 2 1.53 3.50 -21.00
C ASN A 2 2.37 3.02 -19.83
N THR A 3 3.13 3.93 -19.21
CA THR A 3 3.98 3.61 -18.06
C THR A 3 3.55 4.48 -16.88
N TYR A 4 3.34 3.82 -15.73
CA TYR A 4 2.87 4.43 -14.50
C TYR A 4 3.93 4.25 -13.43
N ARG A 5 4.35 5.34 -12.80
CA ARG A 5 5.38 5.32 -11.76
C ARG A 5 4.86 6.00 -10.50
N PHE A 6 4.78 5.25 -9.41
CA PHE A 6 4.28 5.73 -8.12
C PHE A 6 5.02 5.08 -6.96
N ARG A 7 5.00 5.72 -5.80
CA ARG A 7 5.52 5.13 -4.56
C ARG A 7 4.41 4.48 -3.76
N PHE A 8 4.76 3.47 -3.00
CA PHE A 8 3.84 2.77 -2.11
C PHE A 8 4.58 2.24 -0.88
N ASN A 9 3.83 1.88 0.16
CA ASN A 9 4.36 1.23 1.34
C ASN A 9 4.50 -0.28 1.09
N ASN A 10 5.73 -0.78 1.13
CA ASN A 10 5.98 -2.21 1.16
C ASN A 10 5.88 -2.69 2.63
N GLY A 11 4.69 -3.19 2.98
CA GLY A 11 4.36 -3.66 4.33
C GLY A 11 5.25 -4.79 4.88
N GLN A 12 6.13 -5.37 4.05
CA GLN A 12 7.03 -6.45 4.41
C GLN A 12 8.08 -6.06 5.48
N LYS A 13 8.36 -4.77 5.68
CA LYS A 13 9.32 -4.27 6.69
C LYS A 13 8.69 -3.80 8.00
N ASN A 14 7.46 -4.22 8.30
CA ASN A 14 6.75 -3.73 9.48
C ASN A 14 7.40 -4.16 10.81
N SER A 15 7.79 -5.44 10.92
CA SER A 15 8.43 -6.01 12.11
C SER A 15 9.79 -5.38 12.42
N THR A 16 10.62 -5.14 11.40
CA THR A 16 11.96 -4.56 11.58
C THR A 16 11.89 -3.13 12.10
N VAL A 17 10.94 -2.32 11.60
CA VAL A 17 10.73 -0.97 12.13
C VAL A 17 10.19 -1.00 13.56
N LEU A 18 9.27 -1.92 13.87
CA LEU A 18 8.74 -2.08 15.23
C LEU A 18 9.85 -2.47 16.22
N PHE A 19 10.74 -3.37 15.81
CA PHE A 19 11.94 -3.74 16.58
C PHE A 19 12.82 -2.52 16.88
N TRP A 20 13.15 -1.72 15.86
CA TRP A 20 13.96 -0.51 16.05
C TRP A 20 13.23 0.57 16.85
N PHE A 21 11.90 0.64 16.77
CA PHE A 21 11.08 1.55 17.56
C PHE A 21 11.20 1.22 19.04
N PHE A 22 10.97 -0.04 19.43
CA PHE A 22 11.12 -0.46 20.83
C PHE A 22 12.57 -0.36 21.32
N THR A 23 13.54 -0.66 20.47
CA THR A 23 14.97 -0.48 20.80
C THR A 23 15.27 1.00 21.08
N THR A 24 14.73 1.92 20.28
CA THR A 24 14.88 3.37 20.49
C THR A 24 14.15 3.81 21.77
N LEU A 25 12.94 3.31 21.99
CA LEU A 25 12.13 3.59 23.18
C LEU A 25 12.81 3.12 24.48
N PHE A 26 13.64 2.08 24.42
CA PHE A 26 14.39 1.58 25.57
C PHE A 26 15.73 2.32 25.76
N THR A 27 16.48 2.53 24.68
CA THR A 27 17.82 3.14 24.73
C THR A 27 17.80 4.63 25.11
N ILE A 28 16.79 5.40 24.68
CA ILE A 28 16.69 6.82 25.00
C ILE A 28 16.51 7.04 26.52
N PRO A 29 15.49 6.47 27.19
CA PRO A 29 15.32 6.65 28.64
C PRO A 29 16.51 6.13 29.44
N LEU A 30 17.11 5.00 29.04
CA LEU A 30 18.26 4.41 29.72
C LEU A 30 19.50 5.33 29.66
N THR A 31 19.72 5.96 28.51
CA THR A 31 20.79 6.96 28.33
C THR A 31 20.49 8.20 29.17
N PHE A 32 19.25 8.70 29.12
CA PHE A 32 18.85 9.92 29.82
C PHE A 32 18.82 9.76 31.35
N SER A 33 18.38 8.60 31.85
CA SER A 33 18.41 8.28 33.28
C SER A 33 19.84 8.20 33.80
N THR A 34 20.76 7.66 33.01
CA THR A 34 22.19 7.61 33.38
C THR A 34 22.80 9.01 33.45
N ILE A 35 22.37 9.94 32.58
CA ILE A 35 22.82 11.35 32.60
C ILE A 35 22.23 12.10 33.81
N ILE A 36 20.92 11.98 34.07
CA ILE A 36 20.23 12.70 35.16
C ILE A 36 20.69 12.21 36.53
N LEU A 37 20.85 10.88 36.71
CA LEU A 37 21.23 10.27 37.98
C LEU A 37 22.76 10.29 38.22
N GLN A 38 23.52 10.96 37.36
CA GLN A 38 24.97 11.11 37.51
C GLN A 38 25.34 12.02 38.68
N GLU A 39 24.48 12.98 39.02
CA GLU A 39 24.72 13.94 40.11
C GLU A 39 24.40 13.37 41.50
N ASP A 40 23.80 12.17 41.57
CA ASP A 40 23.50 11.50 42.83
C ASP A 40 24.78 10.98 43.50
N PRO A 41 24.93 11.10 44.84
CA PRO A 41 26.09 10.59 45.57
C PRO A 41 26.26 9.06 45.52
N LYS A 42 25.24 8.34 45.03
CA LYS A 42 25.29 6.90 44.71
C LYS A 42 24.64 6.69 43.35
N PRO A 43 25.35 6.92 42.24
CA PRO A 43 24.76 6.81 40.92
C PRO A 43 24.32 5.36 40.67
N LEU A 44 23.08 5.18 40.23
CA LEU A 44 22.50 3.88 39.88
C LEU A 44 23.24 3.20 38.72
N PHE A 45 23.88 3.99 37.86
CA PHE A 45 24.63 3.53 36.70
C PHE A 45 26.00 4.23 36.63
N PRO A 46 27.10 3.50 36.44
CA PRO A 46 28.41 4.12 36.31
C PRO A 46 28.55 4.89 34.98
N VAL A 47 29.20 6.06 35.04
CA VAL A 47 29.33 7.02 33.92
C VAL A 47 29.94 6.42 32.66
N TRP A 48 30.86 5.46 32.78
CA TRP A 48 31.48 4.81 31.63
C TRP A 48 30.47 4.05 30.75
N LEU A 49 29.29 3.68 31.27
CA LEU A 49 28.21 3.09 30.47
C LEU A 49 27.68 4.04 29.39
N LEU A 50 27.84 5.37 29.56
CA LEU A 50 27.46 6.34 28.52
C LEU A 50 28.28 6.13 27.24
N LEU A 51 29.52 5.64 27.34
CA LEU A 51 30.34 5.29 26.18
C LEU A 51 29.73 4.16 25.35
N ILE A 52 28.83 3.35 25.95
CA ILE A 52 28.13 2.25 25.28
C ILE A 52 26.72 2.70 24.87
N PHE A 53 25.98 3.36 25.78
CA PHE A 53 24.59 3.73 25.55
C PHE A 53 24.42 4.84 24.50
N VAL A 54 25.30 5.85 24.47
CA VAL A 54 25.18 6.94 23.49
C VAL A 54 25.36 6.44 22.05
N PRO A 55 26.40 5.64 21.71
CA PRO A 55 26.50 5.04 20.37
C PRO A 55 25.32 4.13 20.04
N LEU A 56 24.85 3.32 21.01
CA LEU A 56 23.74 2.40 20.80
C LEU A 56 22.43 3.15 20.50
N MET A 57 22.16 4.25 21.22
CA MET A 57 21.02 5.13 20.99
C MET A 57 21.08 5.75 19.59
N LEU A 58 22.24 6.28 19.18
CA LEU A 58 22.41 6.86 17.84
C LEU A 58 22.20 5.82 16.73
N VAL A 59 22.72 4.59 16.91
CA VAL A 59 22.50 3.49 15.97
C VAL A 59 21.03 3.09 15.91
N ALA A 60 20.35 2.98 17.05
CA ALA A 60 18.94 2.62 17.12
C ALA A 60 18.06 3.66 16.39
N ILE A 61 18.27 4.95 16.66
CA ILE A 61 17.58 6.06 15.99
C ILE A 61 17.85 6.02 14.48
N TYR A 62 19.12 5.92 14.08
CA TYR A 62 19.49 5.85 12.67
C TYR A 62 18.83 4.67 11.96
N LYS A 63 18.87 3.48 12.56
CA LYS A 63 18.26 2.27 12.01
C LYS A 63 16.74 2.37 11.94
N LEU A 64 16.11 2.99 12.93
CA LEU A 64 14.67 3.26 12.90
C LEU A 64 14.29 4.14 11.70
N PHE A 65 14.94 5.29 11.55
CA PHE A 65 14.67 6.19 10.43
C PHE A 65 15.00 5.57 9.07
N LYS A 66 16.15 4.89 8.97
CA LYS A 66 16.54 4.21 7.73
C LYS A 66 15.53 3.14 7.33
N THR A 67 15.16 2.26 8.25
CA THR A 67 14.22 1.17 7.97
C THR A 67 12.82 1.71 7.68
N ALA A 68 12.40 2.77 8.36
CA ALA A 68 11.13 3.45 8.09
C ALA A 68 11.12 4.12 6.70
N SER A 69 12.23 4.72 6.28
CA SER A 69 12.38 5.29 4.93
C SER A 69 12.37 4.21 3.84
N GLU A 70 13.06 3.09 4.07
CA GLU A 70 13.09 1.94 3.17
C GLU A 70 11.76 1.19 3.04
N ARG A 71 10.74 1.51 3.86
CA ARG A 71 9.37 1.04 3.61
C ARG A 71 8.77 1.64 2.33
N LYS A 72 9.27 2.78 1.88
CA LYS A 72 8.87 3.37 0.58
C LYS A 72 9.49 2.54 -0.54
N SER A 73 8.64 1.86 -1.29
CA SER A 73 9.01 1.20 -2.54
C SER A 73 8.50 2.02 -3.72
N THR A 74 9.26 2.06 -4.81
CA THR A 74 8.84 2.69 -6.06
C THR A 74 8.41 1.59 -7.00
N GLU A 75 7.17 1.67 -7.48
CA GLU A 75 6.64 0.80 -8.52
C GLU A 75 6.77 1.49 -9.88
N THR A 76 7.11 0.72 -10.91
CA THR A 76 6.95 1.12 -12.30
C THR A 76 6.17 0.03 -13.03
N ILE A 77 4.98 0.38 -13.53
CA ILE A 77 4.11 -0.51 -14.27
C ILE A 77 4.05 -0.07 -15.72
N SER A 78 4.41 -0.96 -16.64
CA SER A 78 4.23 -0.77 -18.08
C SER A 78 3.09 -1.64 -18.60
N VAL A 79 2.07 -1.01 -19.18
CA VAL A 79 0.86 -1.68 -19.67
C VAL A 79 0.93 -1.91 -21.18
N SER A 80 0.70 -3.16 -21.58
CA SER A 80 0.61 -3.66 -22.95
C SER A 80 -0.82 -4.13 -23.26
N LYS A 81 -1.07 -4.65 -24.47
CA LYS A 81 -2.38 -5.19 -24.85
C LYS A 81 -2.71 -6.51 -24.16
N GLU A 82 -1.71 -7.28 -23.79
CA GLU A 82 -1.86 -8.65 -23.27
C GLU A 82 -1.80 -8.71 -21.74
N GLY A 83 -1.22 -7.67 -21.13
CA GLY A 83 -0.97 -7.62 -19.69
C GLY A 83 -0.12 -6.41 -19.29
N PHE A 84 0.47 -6.47 -18.11
CA PHE A 84 1.38 -5.44 -17.60
C PHE A 84 2.65 -6.04 -17.02
N THR A 85 3.73 -5.25 -17.01
CA THR A 85 4.99 -5.59 -16.34
C THR A 85 5.21 -4.65 -15.17
N SER A 86 5.37 -5.22 -13.98
CA SER A 86 5.68 -4.52 -12.73
C SER A 86 7.16 -4.71 -12.37
N SER A 87 7.82 -3.64 -11.93
CA SER A 87 9.20 -3.71 -11.42
C SER A 87 9.32 -4.52 -10.13
N CYS A 88 8.27 -4.56 -9.31
CA CYS A 88 8.29 -5.26 -8.02
C CYS A 88 7.73 -6.69 -8.09
N PHE A 89 6.80 -6.95 -9.01
CA PHE A 89 6.03 -8.22 -9.05
C PHE A 89 6.22 -9.00 -10.37
N GLY A 90 6.90 -8.44 -11.36
CA GLY A 90 7.14 -9.07 -12.66
C GLY A 90 5.98 -8.89 -13.64
N SER A 91 5.98 -9.71 -14.70
CA SER A 91 4.94 -9.68 -15.75
C SER A 91 3.68 -10.43 -15.33
N VAL A 92 2.51 -9.85 -15.62
CA VAL A 92 1.19 -10.44 -15.38
C VAL A 92 0.33 -10.27 -16.63
N LEU A 93 -0.21 -11.38 -17.15
CA LEU A 93 -1.17 -11.34 -18.26
C LEU A 93 -2.58 -11.02 -17.75
N PHE A 94 -3.37 -10.29 -18.52
CA PHE A 94 -4.76 -9.99 -18.14
C PHE A 94 -5.63 -11.24 -18.02
N SER A 95 -5.35 -12.26 -18.83
CA SER A 95 -6.01 -13.57 -18.77
C SER A 95 -5.71 -14.34 -17.47
N GLU A 96 -4.58 -14.05 -16.83
CA GLU A 96 -4.17 -14.69 -15.57
C GLU A 96 -4.74 -14.00 -14.34
N ILE A 97 -5.26 -12.77 -14.48
CA ILE A 97 -5.89 -12.05 -13.38
C ILE A 97 -7.18 -12.78 -13.00
N ARG A 98 -7.25 -13.19 -11.74
CA ARG A 98 -8.39 -13.89 -11.17
C ARG A 98 -9.28 -12.97 -10.35
N SER A 99 -8.70 -12.08 -9.57
CA SER A 99 -9.47 -11.15 -8.76
C SER A 99 -8.74 -9.85 -8.51
N ILE A 100 -9.50 -8.77 -8.40
CA ILE A 100 -9.03 -7.46 -7.97
C ILE A 100 -9.79 -7.10 -6.70
N LYS A 101 -9.09 -6.57 -5.70
CA LYS A 101 -9.67 -6.01 -4.50
C LYS A 101 -9.14 -4.61 -4.28
N VAL A 102 -10.08 -3.70 -4.12
CA VAL A 102 -9.85 -2.31 -3.82
C VAL A 102 -10.62 -1.94 -2.55
N PRO A 103 -10.04 -1.24 -1.57
CA PRO A 103 -10.76 -0.83 -0.37
C PRO A 103 -11.84 0.20 -0.71
N VAL A 104 -13.09 -0.10 -0.33
CA VAL A 104 -14.30 0.69 -0.70
C VAL A 104 -14.98 1.35 0.48
N ARG A 105 -14.20 1.99 1.35
CA ARG A 105 -14.75 3.20 1.95
C ARG A 105 -14.47 4.33 0.96
N GLU A 106 -15.50 4.61 0.16
CA GLU A 106 -15.63 5.68 -0.85
C GLU A 106 -15.26 5.42 -2.33
N MET A 107 -15.43 4.18 -2.84
CA MET A 107 -15.68 4.00 -4.30
C MET A 107 -17.15 4.19 -4.70
N GLY A 108 -18.04 4.41 -3.73
CA GLY A 108 -19.49 4.34 -3.86
C GLY A 108 -20.23 5.60 -4.34
N VAL A 109 -19.61 6.52 -5.09
CA VAL A 109 -20.39 7.52 -5.84
C VAL A 109 -19.88 7.58 -7.29
N PHE A 110 -20.36 6.60 -8.05
CA PHE A 110 -20.38 6.50 -9.49
C PHE A 110 -20.88 7.80 -10.15
N GLY A 111 -20.00 8.78 -10.35
CA GLY A 111 -20.29 10.04 -11.05
C GLY A 111 -19.93 11.34 -10.32
N GLY A 112 -19.34 11.28 -9.11
CA GLY A 112 -18.81 12.46 -8.42
C GLY A 112 -17.51 12.98 -9.07
N ARG A 113 -17.29 14.31 -9.08
CA ARG A 113 -15.98 14.87 -9.44
C ARG A 113 -14.94 14.36 -8.45
N GLN A 114 -13.68 14.34 -8.88
CA GLN A 114 -12.49 13.95 -8.09
C GLN A 114 -12.53 14.44 -6.63
N LEU A 115 -13.22 15.56 -6.34
CA LEU A 115 -13.36 16.25 -5.06
C LEU A 115 -14.38 15.65 -4.06
N ASP A 116 -15.42 14.93 -4.49
CA ASP A 116 -16.47 14.41 -3.60
C ASP A 116 -16.05 13.13 -2.83
N TYR A 117 -14.89 12.56 -3.20
CA TYR A 117 -14.14 11.52 -2.47
C TYR A 117 -13.58 12.01 -1.11
N TYR A 118 -13.54 13.33 -0.85
CA TYR A 118 -12.70 13.89 0.23
C TYR A 118 -13.43 14.33 1.50
N LYS A 119 -14.73 14.06 1.68
CA LYS A 119 -15.51 14.70 2.76
C LYS A 119 -15.88 13.82 3.95
N LYS A 120 -15.56 12.53 3.99
CA LYS A 120 -15.98 11.66 5.10
C LYS A 120 -14.88 10.68 5.49
N THR A 121 -14.02 11.11 6.41
CA THR A 121 -13.97 10.59 7.80
C THR A 121 -12.57 10.79 8.41
N ASP A 122 -12.43 11.81 9.27
CA ASP A 122 -11.28 12.02 10.16
C ASP A 122 -11.09 10.90 11.23
N VAL A 123 -11.88 9.82 11.18
CA VAL A 123 -12.01 8.86 12.28
C VAL A 123 -11.28 7.54 12.02
N ASP A 124 -11.06 7.15 10.76
CA ASP A 124 -10.34 5.92 10.42
C ASP A 124 -9.46 6.17 9.18
N MET A 125 -8.16 6.45 9.34
CA MET A 125 -7.25 6.53 8.18
C MET A 125 -7.25 5.18 7.45
N PRO A 126 -7.78 5.08 6.21
CA PRO A 126 -7.87 3.79 5.56
C PRO A 126 -6.47 3.39 5.10
N TYR A 127 -5.95 2.28 5.64
CA TYR A 127 -4.90 1.53 4.96
C TYR A 127 -5.46 1.10 3.61
N LEU A 128 -5.12 1.82 2.53
CA LEU A 128 -5.62 1.49 1.20
C LEU A 128 -4.75 0.35 0.62
N GLU A 129 -5.03 -0.88 1.02
CA GLU A 129 -4.41 -2.08 0.42
C GLU A 129 -5.15 -2.48 -0.86
N PHE A 130 -4.55 -2.16 -2.01
CA PHE A 130 -5.00 -2.64 -3.31
C PHE A 130 -4.34 -3.97 -3.59
N SER A 131 -5.10 -4.96 -4.06
CA SER A 131 -4.51 -6.24 -4.43
C SER A 131 -5.08 -6.88 -5.68
N ILE A 132 -4.19 -7.54 -6.41
CA ILE A 132 -4.52 -8.36 -7.57
C ILE A 132 -4.07 -9.78 -7.27
N SER A 133 -4.96 -10.75 -7.46
CA SER A 133 -4.61 -12.17 -7.38
C SER A 133 -4.69 -12.80 -8.76
N THR A 134 -3.67 -13.58 -9.09
CA THR A 134 -3.57 -14.32 -10.36
C THR A 134 -3.98 -15.78 -10.17
N ARG A 135 -4.22 -16.48 -11.28
CA ARG A 135 -4.61 -17.90 -11.28
C ARG A 135 -3.53 -18.82 -10.70
N ASP A 136 -2.26 -18.47 -10.86
CA ASP A 136 -1.11 -19.19 -10.30
C ASP A 136 -0.90 -18.95 -8.79
N GLY A 137 -1.77 -18.16 -8.15
CA GLY A 137 -1.76 -17.92 -6.72
C GLY A 137 -0.87 -16.75 -6.28
N LYS A 138 -0.21 -16.03 -7.21
CA LYS A 138 0.51 -14.80 -6.85
C LYS A 138 -0.49 -13.72 -6.42
N LYS A 139 -0.15 -12.98 -5.36
CA LYS A 139 -0.88 -11.81 -4.89
C LYS A 139 0.04 -10.60 -4.98
N LEU A 140 -0.32 -9.65 -5.84
CA LEU A 140 0.30 -8.33 -5.91
C LEU A 140 -0.46 -7.44 -4.94
N SER A 141 0.26 -6.73 -4.06
CA SER A 141 -0.35 -5.86 -3.07
C SER A 141 0.39 -4.53 -2.97
N TRP A 142 -0.35 -3.44 -3.10
CA TRP A 142 0.15 -2.08 -2.95
C TRP A 142 -0.60 -1.42 -1.80
N ILE A 143 0.15 -0.96 -0.79
CA ILE A 143 -0.41 -0.18 0.32
C ILE A 143 -0.13 1.29 0.02
N LEU A 144 -1.19 2.04 -0.26
CA LEU A 144 -1.13 3.48 -0.50
C LEU A 144 -1.76 4.21 0.68
N ASN A 145 -1.25 5.40 0.99
CA ASN A 145 -1.88 6.33 1.90
C ASN A 145 -2.67 7.37 1.10
N GLU A 146 -3.65 8.00 1.74
CA GLU A 146 -4.35 9.14 1.16
C GLU A 146 -3.44 10.39 1.13
N TRP A 147 -3.45 11.09 0.00
CA TRP A 147 -3.14 12.53 -0.17
C TRP A 147 -1.94 13.09 0.60
N GLY A 148 -0.73 12.62 0.28
CA GLY A 148 0.50 13.23 0.82
C GLY A 148 1.00 12.61 2.11
N GLY A 149 0.57 11.38 2.42
CA GLY A 149 1.06 10.61 3.53
C GLY A 149 2.56 10.29 3.44
N LEU A 150 3.08 9.64 4.49
CA LEU A 150 4.48 9.27 4.58
C LEU A 150 5.02 8.53 3.36
N TYR A 151 4.20 7.77 2.62
CA TYR A 151 4.67 6.85 1.58
C TYR A 151 4.41 7.29 0.14
N ASN A 152 3.39 8.11 -0.12
CA ASN A 152 3.02 8.55 -1.46
C ASN A 152 2.37 9.95 -1.49
N SER A 153 2.69 10.73 -2.52
CA SER A 153 2.08 12.04 -2.76
C SER A 153 0.70 11.92 -3.41
N LYS A 154 -0.03 13.04 -3.44
CA LYS A 154 -1.29 13.16 -4.20
C LYS A 154 -1.09 12.80 -5.68
N GLU A 155 -0.02 13.28 -6.27
CA GLU A 155 0.34 13.03 -7.68
C GLU A 155 0.61 11.54 -7.90
N GLU A 156 1.36 10.91 -7.00
CA GLU A 156 1.64 9.47 -7.07
C GLU A 156 0.36 8.64 -6.94
N PHE A 157 -0.59 9.07 -6.11
CA PHE A 157 -1.91 8.45 -6.02
C PHE A 157 -2.73 8.60 -7.31
N SER A 158 -2.76 9.79 -7.92
CA SER A 158 -3.43 9.99 -9.22
C SER A 158 -2.85 9.09 -10.30
N ILE A 159 -1.52 8.95 -10.36
CA ILE A 159 -0.86 8.05 -11.31
C ILE A 159 -1.26 6.58 -11.09
N PHE A 160 -1.39 6.16 -9.83
CA PHE A 160 -1.91 4.82 -9.51
C PHE A 160 -3.37 4.63 -9.95
N PHE A 161 -4.20 5.65 -9.75
CA PHE A 161 -5.60 5.61 -10.17
C PHE A 161 -5.75 5.53 -11.70
N ASP A 162 -4.91 6.25 -12.45
CA ASP A 162 -4.87 6.16 -13.91
C ASP A 162 -4.46 4.75 -14.38
N PHE A 163 -3.53 4.10 -13.67
CA PHE A 163 -3.18 2.70 -13.90
C PHE A 163 -4.38 1.77 -13.64
N LEU A 164 -5.06 1.94 -12.49
CA LEU A 164 -6.21 1.11 -12.11
C LEU A 164 -7.36 1.24 -13.13
N THR A 165 -7.57 2.45 -13.65
CA THR A 165 -8.54 2.71 -14.73
C THR A 165 -8.14 1.98 -16.00
N ALA A 166 -6.88 2.09 -16.45
CA ALA A 166 -6.40 1.37 -17.62
C ALA A 166 -6.51 -0.16 -17.47
N LEU A 167 -6.23 -0.69 -16.28
CA LEU A 167 -6.35 -2.11 -15.96
C LEU A 167 -7.79 -2.61 -16.06
N THR A 168 -8.71 -1.93 -15.39
CA THR A 168 -10.13 -2.31 -15.37
C THR A 168 -10.78 -2.15 -16.75
N ASP A 169 -10.33 -1.17 -17.53
CA ASP A 169 -10.74 -1.00 -18.93
C ASP A 169 -10.34 -2.17 -19.82
N GLN A 170 -9.09 -2.64 -19.71
CA GLN A 170 -8.62 -3.80 -20.47
C GLN A 170 -9.35 -5.08 -20.05
N LEU A 171 -9.59 -5.27 -18.75
CA LEU A 171 -10.34 -6.43 -18.26
C LEU A 171 -11.80 -6.41 -18.70
N HIS A 172 -12.45 -5.25 -18.70
CA HIS A 172 -13.81 -5.11 -19.20
C HIS A 172 -13.87 -5.43 -20.70
N GLN A 173 -12.91 -4.97 -21.51
CA GLN A 173 -12.84 -5.35 -22.92
C GLN A 173 -12.68 -6.86 -23.13
N LEU A 174 -11.96 -7.54 -22.23
CA LEU A 174 -11.68 -8.97 -22.35
C LEU A 174 -12.87 -9.84 -21.90
N TYR A 175 -13.59 -9.43 -20.86
CA TYR A 175 -14.62 -10.26 -20.21
C TYR A 175 -16.07 -9.75 -20.38
N GLN A 176 -16.28 -8.47 -20.72
CA GLN A 176 -17.59 -7.79 -20.71
C GLN A 176 -17.82 -6.89 -21.93
N ALA A 177 -17.24 -7.23 -23.09
CA ALA A 177 -17.33 -6.41 -24.31
C ALA A 177 -18.77 -6.06 -24.76
N ASN A 178 -19.77 -6.82 -24.30
CA ASN A 178 -21.19 -6.67 -24.67
C ASN A 178 -22.06 -5.98 -23.61
N GLU A 179 -21.52 -5.64 -22.43
CA GLU A 179 -22.30 -4.97 -21.37
C GLU A 179 -22.23 -3.44 -21.50
N PRO A 180 -23.36 -2.72 -21.27
CA PRO A 180 -23.39 -1.27 -21.36
C PRO A 180 -22.58 -0.61 -20.23
N TYR A 181 -21.88 0.45 -20.61
CA TYR A 181 -20.96 1.24 -19.81
C TYR A 181 -21.66 1.94 -18.64
N ASN A 182 -21.24 1.66 -17.39
CA ASN A 182 -21.85 2.33 -16.23
C ASN A 182 -20.88 3.03 -15.25
N SER A 183 -19.54 3.01 -15.43
CA SER A 183 -18.66 3.64 -14.42
C SER A 183 -17.20 3.92 -14.82
N HIS A 184 -16.50 4.68 -13.96
CA HIS A 184 -15.04 4.63 -13.83
C HIS A 184 -14.67 3.42 -12.97
N LEU A 185 -13.67 2.63 -13.39
CA LEU A 185 -13.34 1.30 -12.85
C LEU A 185 -14.36 0.21 -13.24
N LYS A 186 -14.50 0.05 -14.55
CA LYS A 186 -15.61 -0.58 -15.28
C LYS A 186 -16.04 -1.98 -14.83
N ILE A 187 -15.15 -2.73 -14.19
CA ILE A 187 -15.37 -4.15 -13.87
C ILE A 187 -15.53 -4.41 -12.37
N LEU A 188 -15.35 -3.40 -11.51
CA LEU A 188 -15.44 -3.54 -10.06
C LEU A 188 -16.88 -3.42 -9.56
N ASP A 189 -17.26 -4.23 -8.58
CA ASP A 189 -18.54 -4.14 -7.90
C ASP A 189 -18.61 -2.92 -6.95
N GLU A 190 -19.79 -2.70 -6.32
CA GLU A 190 -20.00 -1.64 -5.34
C GLU A 190 -19.10 -1.74 -4.10
N LYS A 191 -18.43 -2.88 -3.89
CA LYS A 191 -17.47 -3.15 -2.83
C LYS A 191 -16.03 -3.10 -3.34
N GLY A 192 -15.79 -2.63 -4.57
CA GLY A 192 -14.50 -2.51 -5.25
C GLY A 192 -13.79 -3.84 -5.44
N SER A 193 -14.57 -4.90 -5.55
CA SER A 193 -14.10 -6.25 -5.76
C SER A 193 -14.49 -6.72 -7.16
N TRP A 194 -13.61 -7.50 -7.77
CA TRP A 194 -13.88 -8.24 -8.98
C TRP A 194 -13.31 -9.64 -8.82
N ASP A 195 -14.07 -10.69 -9.17
CA ASP A 195 -13.60 -12.08 -9.21
C ASP A 195 -14.14 -12.75 -10.46
N LEU A 196 -13.25 -13.37 -11.22
CA LEU A 196 -13.55 -14.13 -12.42
C LEU A 196 -14.57 -15.26 -12.17
N ARG A 197 -14.62 -15.85 -10.96
CA ARG A 197 -15.57 -16.92 -10.64
C ARG A 197 -17.03 -16.46 -10.58
N GLY A 198 -17.29 -15.19 -10.28
CA GLY A 198 -18.65 -14.63 -10.26
C GLY A 198 -19.30 -14.65 -11.64
N TYR A 199 -18.51 -14.57 -12.71
CA TYR A 199 -18.99 -14.50 -14.10
C TYR A 199 -19.30 -15.87 -14.72
N SER A 200 -18.94 -16.98 -14.07
CA SER A 200 -19.20 -18.33 -14.58
C SER A 200 -20.57 -18.89 -14.19
N LEU A 201 -21.31 -18.26 -13.27
CA LEU A 201 -22.54 -18.82 -12.70
C LEU A 201 -23.84 -18.12 -13.16
N ASP A 202 -23.78 -16.86 -13.60
CA ASP A 202 -25.01 -16.15 -14.02
C ASP A 202 -25.37 -16.31 -15.50
N ASN A 203 -24.45 -16.78 -16.35
CA ASN A 203 -24.69 -16.94 -17.79
C ASN A 203 -25.26 -18.30 -18.22
N THR A 204 -25.72 -19.16 -17.29
CA THR A 204 -26.27 -20.49 -17.64
C THR A 204 -27.74 -20.73 -17.27
N ASN A 205 -28.45 -19.79 -16.65
CA ASN A 205 -29.84 -20.00 -16.24
C ASN A 205 -30.85 -18.96 -16.77
N SER A 206 -30.75 -18.60 -18.04
CA SER A 206 -31.86 -17.94 -18.74
C SER A 206 -31.96 -18.43 -20.18
N THR A 207 -32.32 -19.70 -20.33
CA THR A 207 -33.01 -20.24 -21.51
C THR A 207 -33.46 -21.67 -21.20
N ARG A 208 -34.60 -21.79 -20.54
CA ARG A 208 -35.60 -22.83 -20.80
C ARG A 208 -36.93 -22.47 -20.17
#